data_AF-A0A1E4SSE2-F1
#
_entry.id   AF-A0A1E4SSE2-F1
#
_cell.length_a   1.000
_cell.length_b   1.000
_cell.length_c   1.000
_cell.angle_alpha   90.00
_cell.angle_beta   90.00
_cell.angle_gamma   90.00
#
_symmetry.space_group_name_H-M   'P 1'
#
loop_
_entity.id
_entity.type
_entity.pdbx_description
1 polymer ?
#
loop_
_entity_poly.entity_id
_entity_poly.type
_entity_poly.pdbx_seq_one_letter_code
_entity_poly.pdbx_strand_id
1 'polypeptide(L)'
;RTVVLSCIPKGCSLRNVLSQVCGGPLERLAFHDSELPSLELVFIFPEDAYKFYSYCNNTGHFVINGVKVKTDWALGSTTDAKCHQPAISKGLMNEITQLGSRRILIFAQTVPRKVLVSNKKLFYPDPELHFSTCLDIKQIKKEFSHYGEVVYLGPIISRKLSFSVHFSDIRSAIMAKRDCEREGTLMNSKYGQWSIWFARDVTDKPCI
;
A
#
# COMPACT_ATOMS: atom_id res chain seq x y z
N ARG A 1 -3.23 11.76 14.51
CA ARG A 1 -3.44 10.77 13.42
C ARG A 1 -2.18 10.00 13.04
N THR A 2 -1.06 10.24 13.71
CA THR A 2 0.22 9.60 13.38
C THR A 2 0.70 8.77 14.56
N VAL A 3 0.94 7.49 14.31
CA VAL A 3 1.44 6.53 15.29
C VAL A 3 2.84 6.09 14.85
N VAL A 4 3.76 5.97 15.79
CA VAL A 4 5.13 5.50 15.54
C VAL A 4 5.30 4.13 16.19
N LEU A 5 5.70 3.17 15.38
CA LEU A 5 6.16 1.86 15.83
C LEU A 5 7.67 1.90 15.97
N SER A 6 8.19 1.58 17.15
CA SER A 6 9.62 1.55 17.47
C SER A 6 10.05 0.17 17.95
N CYS A 7 11.34 -0.10 17.89
CA CYS A 7 11.91 -1.42 18.22
C CYS A 7 11.41 -2.53 17.29
N ILE A 8 11.27 -2.23 15.99
CA ILE A 8 10.93 -3.24 14.98
C ILE A 8 12.12 -4.20 14.87
N PRO A 9 11.92 -5.54 14.94
CA PRO A 9 13.02 -6.49 14.86
C PRO A 9 13.82 -6.34 13.56
N LYS A 10 15.15 -6.39 13.66
CA LYS A 10 16.04 -6.37 12.49
C LYS A 10 15.71 -7.55 11.56
N GLY A 11 15.72 -7.32 10.25
CA GLY A 11 15.36 -8.32 9.23
C GLY A 11 13.87 -8.47 8.94
N CYS A 12 12.98 -7.78 9.67
CA CYS A 12 11.56 -7.70 9.32
C CYS A 12 11.37 -6.88 8.05
N SER A 13 10.72 -7.47 7.04
CA SER A 13 10.29 -6.68 5.88
C SER A 13 9.15 -5.73 6.28
N LEU A 14 9.16 -4.52 5.72
CA LEU A 14 8.10 -3.53 5.93
C LEU A 14 6.71 -4.11 5.59
N ARG A 15 6.63 -4.98 4.58
CA ARG A 15 5.40 -5.69 4.21
C ARG A 15 4.85 -6.56 5.35
N ASN A 16 5.71 -7.30 6.06
CA ASN A 16 5.30 -8.17 7.16
C ASN A 16 4.82 -7.37 8.38
N VAL A 17 5.40 -6.18 8.59
CA VAL A 17 4.93 -5.24 9.61
C VAL A 17 3.55 -4.71 9.23
N LEU A 18 3.39 -4.20 8.00
CA LEU A 18 2.13 -3.64 7.52
C LEU A 18 1.00 -4.66 7.44
N SER A 19 1.28 -5.93 7.15
CA SER A 19 0.24 -6.97 7.16
C SER A 19 -0.36 -7.20 8.55
N GLN A 20 0.32 -6.78 9.61
CA GLN A 20 -0.19 -6.88 10.99
C GLN A 20 -0.86 -5.60 11.47
N VAL A 21 -0.50 -4.44 10.90
CA VAL A 21 -1.16 -3.17 11.20
C VAL A 21 -2.65 -3.24 10.82
N CYS A 22 -3.50 -2.71 11.70
CA CYS A 22 -4.94 -2.62 11.55
C CYS A 22 -5.44 -1.23 11.97
N GLY A 23 -6.75 -1.01 11.95
CA GLY A 23 -7.41 0.20 12.42
C GLY A 23 -8.02 1.02 11.30
N GLY A 24 -7.47 0.98 10.09
CA GLY A 24 -7.99 1.75 8.96
C GLY A 24 -6.93 2.06 7.90
N PRO A 25 -7.33 2.77 6.82
CA PRO A 25 -6.44 3.10 5.72
C PRO A 25 -5.41 4.17 6.10
N LEU A 26 -4.21 4.05 5.52
CA LEU A 26 -3.11 5.01 5.73
C LEU A 26 -3.06 6.04 4.60
N GLU A 27 -2.80 7.31 4.96
CA GLU A 27 -2.41 8.35 3.99
C GLU A 27 -0.97 8.12 3.54
N ARG A 28 -0.08 7.88 4.50
CA ARG A 28 1.37 7.76 4.29
C ARG A 28 1.98 6.84 5.34
N LEU A 29 3.10 6.23 4.98
CA LEU A 29 4.05 5.68 5.93
C LEU A 29 5.46 6.20 5.66
N ALA A 30 6.33 6.15 6.67
CA ALA A 30 7.77 6.35 6.50
C ALA A 30 8.53 5.36 7.37
N PHE A 31 9.39 4.57 6.73
CA PHE A 31 10.27 3.65 7.43
C PHE A 31 11.63 4.31 7.65
N HIS A 32 12.10 4.31 8.89
CA HIS A 32 13.40 4.84 9.26
C HIS A 32 14.32 3.68 9.63
N ASP A 33 15.16 3.31 8.68
CA ASP A 33 16.20 2.30 8.88
C ASP A 33 17.36 2.92 9.66
N SER A 34 17.36 2.71 10.98
CA SER A 34 18.38 3.19 11.90
C SER A 34 18.77 2.06 12.86
N GLU A 35 19.66 2.32 13.82
CA GLU A 35 20.00 1.31 14.84
C GLU A 35 18.78 0.76 15.59
N LEU A 36 17.76 1.61 15.76
CA LEU A 36 16.44 1.24 16.24
C LEU A 36 15.41 1.52 15.14
N PRO A 37 15.14 0.54 14.26
CA PRO A 37 14.21 0.74 13.16
C PRO A 37 12.83 1.16 13.66
N SER A 38 12.29 2.19 13.01
CA SER A 38 10.96 2.73 13.34
C SER A 38 10.10 2.93 12.09
N LEU A 39 8.80 2.89 12.28
CA LEU A 39 7.80 3.07 11.22
C LEU A 39 6.78 4.11 11.66
N GLU A 40 6.74 5.23 10.95
CA GLU A 40 5.69 6.24 11.07
C GLU A 40 4.48 5.79 10.25
N LEU A 41 3.31 5.71 10.89
CA LEU A 41 2.03 5.38 10.28
C LEU A 41 1.12 6.61 10.36
N VAL A 42 0.82 7.22 9.23
CA VAL A 42 -0.07 8.37 9.12
C VAL A 42 -1.43 7.89 8.63
N PHE A 43 -2.42 7.81 9.52
CA PHE A 43 -3.78 7.38 9.18
C PHE A 43 -4.55 8.48 8.45
N ILE A 44 -5.48 8.06 7.58
CA ILE A 44 -6.44 8.98 6.95
C ILE A 44 -7.33 9.60 8.02
N PHE A 45 -7.92 8.75 8.88
CA PHE A 45 -8.84 9.15 9.94
C PHE A 45 -8.14 9.13 11.30
N PRO A 46 -8.19 10.22 12.09
CA PRO A 46 -7.62 10.25 13.43
C PRO A 46 -8.16 9.17 14.37
N GLU A 47 -9.42 8.80 14.22
CA GLU A 47 -10.12 7.80 15.04
C GLU A 47 -9.50 6.41 14.85
N ASP A 48 -9.09 6.09 13.62
CA ASP A 48 -8.44 4.82 13.28
C ASP A 48 -7.05 4.71 13.90
N ALA A 49 -6.30 5.83 13.92
CA ALA A 49 -5.03 5.91 14.64
C ALA A 49 -5.22 5.66 16.15
N TYR A 50 -6.28 6.21 16.74
CA TYR A 50 -6.59 6.03 18.17
C TYR A 50 -6.97 4.58 18.49
N LYS A 51 -7.79 3.95 17.65
CA LYS A 51 -8.14 2.53 17.79
C LYS A 51 -6.90 1.66 17.70
N PHE A 52 -6.02 1.89 16.73
CA PHE A 52 -4.79 1.13 16.56
C PHE A 52 -3.82 1.31 17.75
N TYR A 53 -3.64 2.56 18.21
CA TYR A 53 -2.84 2.85 19.39
C TYR A 53 -3.37 2.12 20.64
N SER A 54 -4.69 2.18 20.85
CA SER A 54 -5.35 1.51 21.98
C SER A 54 -5.22 0.00 21.88
N TYR A 55 -5.39 -0.57 20.68
CA TYR A 55 -5.19 -1.99 20.43
C TYR A 55 -3.78 -2.44 20.80
N CYS A 56 -2.74 -1.75 20.34
CA CYS A 56 -1.35 -2.11 20.62
C CYS A 56 -1.03 -2.09 22.12
N ASN A 57 -1.49 -1.05 22.83
CA ASN A 57 -1.13 -0.82 24.22
C ASN A 57 -2.00 -1.59 25.22
N ASN A 58 -3.29 -1.78 24.93
CA ASN A 58 -4.24 -2.37 25.88
C ASN A 58 -4.33 -3.90 25.76
N THR A 59 -4.16 -4.46 24.56
CA THR A 59 -4.27 -5.92 24.37
C THR A 59 -2.94 -6.64 24.53
N GLY A 60 -1.83 -5.97 24.25
CA GLY A 60 -0.51 -6.61 24.14
C GLY A 60 -0.39 -7.61 22.99
N HIS A 61 -1.39 -7.71 22.10
CA HIS A 61 -1.43 -8.68 21.00
C HIS A 61 -0.70 -8.24 19.74
N PHE A 62 -0.29 -6.96 19.66
CA PHE A 62 0.50 -6.47 18.54
C PHE A 62 1.98 -6.89 18.70
N VAL A 63 2.30 -8.08 18.21
CA VAL A 63 3.61 -8.73 18.36
C VAL A 63 4.16 -9.09 16.98
N ILE A 64 5.34 -8.56 16.64
CA ILE A 64 6.00 -8.80 15.35
C ILE A 64 7.17 -9.75 15.57
N ASN A 65 7.16 -10.91 14.92
CA ASN A 65 8.19 -11.95 15.07
C ASN A 65 8.50 -12.30 16.54
N GLY A 66 7.47 -12.38 17.38
CA GLY A 66 7.61 -12.68 18.81
C GLY A 66 8.04 -11.49 19.68
N VAL A 67 8.30 -10.31 19.10
CA VAL A 67 8.70 -9.10 19.84
C VAL A 67 7.52 -8.13 19.95
N LYS A 68 7.23 -7.70 21.19
CA LYS A 68 6.26 -6.62 21.43
C LYS A 68 6.87 -5.30 20.96
N VAL A 69 6.29 -4.73 19.92
CA VAL A 69 6.74 -3.46 19.33
C VAL A 69 6.23 -2.32 20.20
N LYS A 70 7.07 -1.29 20.39
CA LYS A 70 6.68 -0.10 21.14
C LYS A 70 5.83 0.81 20.24
N THR A 71 4.67 1.23 20.72
CA THR A 71 3.73 2.06 19.96
C THR A 71 3.51 3.38 20.68
N ASP A 72 3.99 4.46 20.09
CA ASP A 72 3.89 5.82 20.64
C ASP A 72 3.14 6.74 19.66
N TRP A 73 2.57 7.83 20.16
CA TRP A 73 2.15 8.93 19.30
C TRP A 73 3.38 9.63 18.73
N ALA A 74 3.35 10.06 17.46
CA ALA A 74 4.41 10.89 16.93
C ALA A 74 4.48 12.20 17.72
N LEU A 75 5.58 12.42 18.44
CA LEU A 75 5.86 13.70 19.10
C LEU A 75 6.12 14.73 18.01
N GLY A 76 5.34 15.81 17.99
CA GLY A 76 5.66 16.98 17.18
C GLY A 76 7.09 17.43 17.51
N SER A 77 7.89 17.72 16.48
CA SER A 77 9.20 18.35 16.64
C SER A 77 9.12 19.47 17.67
N THR A 78 10.08 19.47 18.60
CA THR A 78 10.14 20.18 19.89
C THR A 78 10.26 21.70 19.80
N THR A 79 9.51 22.33 18.89
CA THR A 79 9.31 23.78 18.82
C THR A 79 7.86 24.03 18.45
N ASP A 80 7.12 24.54 19.43
CA ASP A 80 5.75 25.05 19.38
C ASP A 80 4.57 24.09 19.56
N ALA A 81 3.84 24.41 20.62
CA ALA A 81 2.55 23.91 21.05
C ALA A 81 1.51 23.94 19.92
N LYS A 82 1.36 22.82 19.21
CA LYS A 82 0.12 22.23 18.70
C LYS A 82 0.50 20.96 17.94
N CYS A 83 0.41 19.83 18.62
CA CYS A 83 0.76 18.50 18.11
C CYS A 83 -0.23 18.04 17.02
N HIS A 84 -0.19 18.64 15.84
CA HIS A 84 -1.01 18.23 14.70
C HIS A 84 -0.18 18.38 13.43
N GLN A 85 0.28 17.27 12.85
CA GLN A 85 0.53 17.26 11.41
C GLN A 85 -0.70 17.84 10.72
N PRO A 86 -0.53 18.69 9.69
CA PRO A 86 -1.65 19.36 9.04
C PRO A 86 -2.70 18.33 8.63
N ALA A 87 -3.97 18.72 8.83
CA ALA A 87 -5.10 17.96 8.35
C ALA A 87 -4.90 17.67 6.85
N ILE A 88 -5.40 16.52 6.39
CA ILE A 88 -5.36 16.17 4.98
C ILE A 88 -6.01 17.32 4.19
N SER A 89 -5.32 17.79 3.15
CA SER A 89 -5.83 18.90 2.34
C SER A 89 -7.21 18.55 1.80
N LYS A 90 -8.11 19.53 1.72
CA LYS A 90 -9.50 19.32 1.23
C LYS A 90 -9.51 18.63 -0.14
N GLY A 91 -8.59 19.01 -1.04
CA GLY A 91 -8.45 18.38 -2.34
C GLY A 91 -8.09 16.89 -2.27
N LEU A 92 -7.14 16.51 -1.41
CA LEU A 92 -6.78 15.10 -1.23
C LEU A 92 -7.89 14.32 -0.52
N MET A 93 -8.59 14.92 0.45
CA MET A 93 -9.76 14.28 1.06
C MET A 93 -10.85 13.99 0.02
N ASN A 94 -11.09 14.91 -0.92
CA ASN A 94 -12.06 14.70 -1.99
C ASN A 94 -11.66 13.54 -2.92
N GLU A 95 -10.38 13.42 -3.28
CA GLU A 95 -9.84 12.29 -4.04
C GLU A 95 -10.03 10.95 -3.30
N ILE A 96 -9.87 10.95 -1.97
CA ILE A 96 -10.02 9.76 -1.13
C ILE A 96 -11.49 9.33 -1.01
N THR A 97 -12.41 10.28 -0.83
CA THR A 97 -13.83 10.00 -0.57
C THR A 97 -14.63 9.77 -1.84
N GLN A 98 -14.39 10.56 -2.89
CA GLN A 98 -15.17 10.47 -4.14
C GLN A 98 -14.61 9.42 -5.11
N LEU A 99 -13.29 9.35 -5.25
CA LEU A 99 -12.62 8.47 -6.21
C LEU A 99 -12.04 7.20 -5.57
N GLY A 100 -12.19 7.05 -4.26
CA GLY A 100 -11.67 5.90 -3.53
C GLY A 100 -10.14 5.82 -3.55
N SER A 101 -9.44 6.95 -3.67
CA SER A 101 -7.98 6.97 -3.78
C SER A 101 -7.30 6.33 -2.58
N ARG A 102 -6.35 5.43 -2.84
CA ARG A 102 -5.56 4.69 -1.85
C ARG A 102 -4.12 4.54 -2.33
N ARG A 103 -3.25 4.04 -1.45
CA ARG A 103 -1.81 3.86 -1.75
C ARG A 103 -1.52 2.69 -2.69
N ILE A 104 -2.52 1.87 -3.01
CA ILE A 104 -2.34 0.63 -3.75
C ILE A 104 -3.07 0.73 -5.09
N LEU A 105 -2.33 0.52 -6.17
CA LEU A 105 -2.89 0.36 -7.51
C LEU A 105 -2.87 -1.10 -7.93
N ILE A 106 -3.96 -1.56 -8.51
CA ILE A 106 -4.02 -2.85 -9.21
C ILE A 106 -4.02 -2.59 -10.70
N PHE A 107 -3.17 -3.32 -11.40
CA PHE A 107 -3.10 -3.39 -12.85
C PHE A 107 -3.64 -4.75 -13.29
N ALA A 108 -4.54 -4.78 -14.27
CA ALA A 108 -5.00 -6.02 -14.86
C ALA A 108 -5.17 -5.92 -16.38
N GLN A 109 -4.65 -6.91 -17.10
CA GLN A 109 -4.76 -7.03 -18.54
C GLN A 109 -5.27 -8.41 -18.94
N THR A 110 -6.19 -8.46 -19.90
CA THR A 110 -6.65 -9.72 -20.48
C THR A 110 -5.56 -10.29 -21.39
N VAL A 111 -5.24 -11.57 -21.23
CA VAL A 111 -4.25 -12.27 -22.07
C VAL A 111 -4.99 -13.16 -23.08
N PRO A 112 -4.77 -13.03 -24.40
CA PRO A 112 -5.54 -13.73 -25.43
C PRO A 112 -5.60 -15.26 -25.29
N ARG A 113 -4.57 -15.88 -24.69
CA ARG A 113 -4.50 -17.35 -24.50
C ARG A 113 -5.22 -17.87 -23.25
N LYS A 114 -5.78 -16.98 -22.43
CA LYS A 114 -6.47 -17.35 -21.19
C LYS A 114 -7.96 -17.57 -21.47
N VAL A 115 -8.28 -18.69 -22.11
CA VAL A 115 -9.66 -19.08 -22.42
C VAL A 115 -10.36 -19.56 -21.14
N LEU A 116 -11.56 -19.03 -20.87
CA LEU A 116 -12.44 -19.55 -19.83
C LEU A 116 -12.95 -20.93 -20.27
N VAL A 117 -12.32 -22.01 -19.80
CA VAL A 117 -12.83 -23.36 -20.05
C VAL A 117 -14.12 -23.52 -19.24
N SER A 118 -15.27 -23.36 -19.88
CA SER A 118 -16.55 -23.26 -19.18
C SER A 118 -17.08 -24.58 -18.61
N ASN A 119 -16.42 -25.72 -18.85
CA ASN A 119 -17.05 -27.03 -18.63
C ASN A 119 -16.12 -28.20 -18.26
N LYS A 120 -14.99 -27.97 -17.58
CA LYS A 120 -14.16 -29.10 -17.09
C LYS A 120 -13.78 -28.94 -15.62
N LYS A 121 -13.76 -30.10 -14.95
CA LYS A 121 -13.36 -30.40 -13.56
C LYS A 121 -12.28 -29.46 -13.03
N LEU A 122 -12.25 -29.25 -11.71
CA LEU A 122 -11.21 -28.54 -10.95
C LEU A 122 -9.79 -28.98 -11.37
N PHE A 123 -9.26 -28.40 -12.44
CA PHE A 123 -7.89 -28.59 -12.89
C PHE A 123 -7.11 -27.34 -12.52
N TYR A 124 -5.91 -27.55 -11.98
CA TYR A 124 -4.96 -26.47 -11.73
C TYR A 124 -4.69 -25.75 -13.07
N PRO A 125 -4.77 -24.40 -13.12
CA PRO A 125 -4.51 -23.67 -14.35
C PRO A 125 -3.06 -23.90 -14.80
N ASP A 126 -2.84 -24.01 -16.11
CA ASP A 126 -1.49 -24.11 -16.65
C ASP A 126 -0.66 -22.87 -16.22
N PRO A 127 0.41 -23.06 -15.42
CA PRO A 127 1.24 -21.96 -14.94
C PRO A 127 1.82 -21.12 -16.08
N GLU A 128 2.16 -21.75 -17.22
CA GLU A 128 2.81 -21.11 -18.36
C GLU A 128 1.92 -20.02 -19.00
N LEU A 129 0.59 -20.17 -18.90
CA LEU A 129 -0.38 -19.17 -19.38
C LEU A 129 -0.34 -17.84 -18.62
N HIS A 130 0.32 -17.78 -17.46
CA HIS A 130 0.45 -16.56 -16.67
C HIS A 130 1.84 -15.94 -16.72
N PHE A 131 2.78 -16.59 -17.40
CA PHE A 131 4.06 -15.98 -17.69
C PHE A 131 3.91 -14.96 -18.82
N SER A 132 4.33 -13.74 -18.52
CA SER A 132 4.47 -12.68 -19.50
C SER A 132 5.95 -12.40 -19.68
N THR A 133 6.47 -12.74 -20.87
CA THR A 133 7.88 -12.51 -21.21
C THR A 133 8.25 -11.03 -21.29
N CYS A 134 7.26 -10.15 -21.44
CA CYS A 134 7.43 -8.70 -21.49
C CYS A 134 7.21 -7.98 -20.14
N LEU A 135 6.86 -8.72 -19.07
CA LEU A 135 6.60 -8.13 -17.76
C LEU A 135 7.84 -8.24 -16.86
N ASP A 136 8.65 -7.19 -16.82
CA ASP A 136 9.80 -7.08 -15.91
C ASP A 136 9.43 -6.31 -14.63
N ILE A 137 9.36 -7.04 -13.52
CA ILE A 137 9.08 -6.50 -12.18
C ILE A 137 10.12 -5.46 -11.73
N LYS A 138 11.40 -5.65 -12.07
CA LYS A 138 12.46 -4.69 -11.71
C LYS A 138 12.28 -3.38 -12.48
N GLN A 139 11.94 -3.49 -13.77
CA GLN A 139 11.65 -2.33 -14.60
C GLN A 139 10.39 -1.59 -14.10
N ILE A 140 9.30 -2.32 -13.83
CA ILE A 140 8.07 -1.74 -13.28
C ILE A 140 8.38 -1.00 -11.98
N LYS A 141 9.12 -1.61 -11.06
CA LYS A 141 9.51 -0.94 -9.81
C LYS A 141 10.26 0.35 -10.09
N LYS A 142 11.24 0.34 -11.02
CA LYS A 142 12.02 1.53 -11.38
C LYS A 142 11.13 2.65 -11.95
N GLU A 143 10.22 2.32 -12.84
CA GLU A 143 9.31 3.28 -13.49
C GLU A 143 8.37 3.91 -12.46
N PHE A 144 7.72 3.11 -11.61
CA PHE A 144 6.81 3.65 -10.58
C PHE A 144 7.54 4.34 -9.44
N SER A 145 8.82 4.03 -9.19
CA SER A 145 9.62 4.75 -8.19
C SER A 145 9.81 6.23 -8.52
N HIS A 146 9.53 6.66 -9.76
CA HIS A 146 9.54 8.07 -10.14
C HIS A 146 8.46 8.89 -9.42
N TYR A 147 7.32 8.30 -9.08
CA TYR A 147 6.21 9.01 -8.42
C TYR A 147 6.40 9.10 -6.90
N GLY A 148 7.07 8.10 -6.32
CA GLY A 148 7.34 8.00 -4.89
C GLY A 148 7.84 6.61 -4.51
N GLU A 149 8.07 6.41 -3.22
CA GLU A 149 8.63 5.16 -2.71
C GLU A 149 7.65 3.98 -2.91
N VAL A 150 8.11 2.95 -3.63
CA VAL A 150 7.38 1.70 -3.83
C VAL A 150 7.71 0.71 -2.71
N VAL A 151 6.78 0.59 -1.77
CA VAL A 151 6.86 -0.32 -0.60
C VAL A 151 6.85 -1.79 -1.05
N TYR A 152 5.98 -2.13 -1.99
CA TYR A 152 5.84 -3.49 -2.49
C TYR A 152 5.31 -3.51 -3.92
N LEU A 153 5.82 -4.44 -4.70
CA LEU A 153 5.34 -4.78 -6.03
C LEU A 153 5.13 -6.28 -6.07
N GLY A 154 3.94 -6.74 -6.45
CA GLY A 154 3.63 -8.16 -6.38
C GLY A 154 2.61 -8.65 -7.39
N PRO A 155 2.66 -9.94 -7.74
CA PRO A 155 1.64 -10.54 -8.59
C PRO A 155 0.30 -10.66 -7.83
N ILE A 156 -0.80 -10.64 -8.58
CA ILE A 156 -2.15 -10.90 -8.08
C ILE A 156 -2.66 -12.17 -8.74
N ILE A 157 -3.11 -13.13 -7.91
CA ILE A 157 -3.76 -14.34 -8.40
C ILE A 157 -5.13 -13.93 -8.97
N SER A 158 -5.24 -13.96 -10.30
CA SER A 158 -6.41 -13.45 -11.02
C SER A 158 -6.63 -14.27 -12.30
N ARG A 159 -7.81 -14.13 -12.91
CA ARG A 159 -8.08 -14.59 -14.27
C ARG A 159 -7.51 -13.66 -15.36
N LYS A 160 -6.87 -12.56 -14.97
CA LYS A 160 -6.12 -11.66 -15.85
C LYS A 160 -4.62 -11.73 -15.49
N LEU A 161 -3.75 -11.20 -16.35
CA LEU A 161 -2.39 -10.88 -15.93
C LEU A 161 -2.49 -9.67 -15.01
N SER A 162 -2.12 -9.83 -13.75
CA SER A 162 -2.39 -8.81 -12.74
C SER A 162 -1.24 -8.66 -11.74
N PHE A 163 -0.95 -7.42 -11.38
CA PHE A 163 0.01 -7.07 -10.34
C PHE A 163 -0.49 -5.86 -9.55
N SER A 164 0.01 -5.70 -8.32
CA SER A 164 -0.24 -4.52 -7.48
C SER A 164 1.04 -3.73 -7.24
N VAL A 165 0.91 -2.40 -7.27
CA VAL A 165 1.95 -1.45 -6.87
C VAL A 165 1.50 -0.80 -5.57
N HIS A 166 2.28 -0.93 -4.50
CA HIS A 166 2.00 -0.36 -3.19
C HIS A 166 2.97 0.80 -2.95
N PHE A 167 2.44 2.01 -2.85
CA PHE A 167 3.21 3.20 -2.54
C PHE A 167 3.28 3.47 -1.04
N SER A 168 4.29 4.22 -0.61
CA SER A 168 4.36 4.70 0.77
C SER A 168 3.27 5.72 1.07
N ASP A 169 2.78 6.49 0.08
CA ASP A 169 1.74 7.51 0.23
C ASP A 169 0.66 7.51 -0.88
N ILE A 170 -0.50 8.11 -0.59
CA ILE A 170 -1.64 8.17 -1.52
C ILE A 170 -1.35 9.08 -2.73
N ARG A 171 -0.60 10.17 -2.55
CA ARG A 171 -0.37 11.15 -3.63
C ARG A 171 0.43 10.52 -4.77
N SER A 172 1.44 9.72 -4.43
CA SER A 172 2.23 8.93 -5.39
C SER A 172 1.36 8.02 -6.24
N ALA A 173 0.43 7.30 -5.60
CA ALA A 173 -0.52 6.44 -6.31
C ALA A 173 -1.48 7.22 -7.23
N ILE A 174 -1.97 8.39 -6.77
CA ILE A 174 -2.82 9.27 -7.60
C ILE A 174 -2.04 9.78 -8.82
N MET A 175 -0.80 10.25 -8.63
CA MET A 175 0.04 10.75 -9.72
C MET A 175 0.32 9.64 -10.73
N ALA A 176 0.72 8.46 -10.27
CA ALA A 176 1.00 7.31 -11.11
C ALA A 176 -0.23 6.90 -11.95
N LYS A 177 -1.42 6.80 -11.32
CA LYS A 177 -2.66 6.46 -12.02
C LYS A 177 -3.01 7.50 -13.08
N ARG A 178 -2.98 8.79 -12.72
CA ARG A 178 -3.27 9.89 -13.66
C ARG A 178 -2.33 9.90 -14.85
N ASP A 179 -1.06 9.59 -14.64
CA ASP A 179 -0.08 9.54 -15.73
C ASP A 179 -0.32 8.33 -16.65
N CYS A 180 -0.71 7.18 -16.11
CA CYS A 180 -1.12 6.03 -16.91
C CYS A 180 -2.40 6.28 -17.73
N GLU A 181 -3.30 7.14 -17.25
CA GLU A 181 -4.58 7.46 -17.90
C GLU A 181 -4.49 8.64 -18.87
N ARG A 182 -3.43 9.46 -18.78
CA ARG A 182 -3.26 10.63 -19.63
C ARG A 182 -2.61 10.25 -20.95
N GLU A 183 -3.34 10.44 -22.04
CA GLU A 183 -2.84 10.19 -23.39
C GLU A 183 -1.55 11.00 -23.69
N GLY A 184 -0.63 10.38 -24.41
CA GLY A 184 0.64 10.98 -24.82
C GLY A 184 1.78 10.85 -23.80
N THR A 185 1.53 10.33 -22.59
CA THR A 185 2.60 10.05 -21.62
C THR A 185 3.31 8.73 -21.92
N LEU A 186 4.53 8.57 -21.40
CA LEU A 186 5.27 7.32 -21.49
C LEU A 186 4.54 6.18 -20.75
N MET A 187 3.94 6.48 -19.59
CA MET A 187 3.19 5.50 -18.83
C MET A 187 1.92 5.07 -19.54
N ASN A 188 1.18 5.99 -20.15
CA ASN A 188 -0.01 5.64 -20.93
C ASN A 188 0.35 4.78 -22.16
N SER A 189 1.46 5.07 -22.82
CA SER A 189 1.94 4.25 -23.94
C SER A 189 2.19 2.78 -23.53
N LYS A 190 2.65 2.55 -22.29
CA LYS A 190 2.97 1.21 -21.77
C LYS A 190 1.80 0.53 -21.04
N TYR A 191 1.05 1.30 -20.25
CA TYR A 191 0.03 0.81 -19.32
C TYR A 191 -1.40 1.24 -19.70
N GLY A 192 -1.61 2.04 -20.74
CA GLY A 192 -2.93 2.60 -21.09
C GLY A 192 -3.97 1.56 -21.50
N GLN A 193 -3.54 0.36 -21.93
CA GLN A 193 -4.43 -0.77 -22.21
C GLN A 193 -4.73 -1.65 -20.99
N TRP A 194 -4.14 -1.33 -19.83
CA TRP A 194 -4.40 -2.04 -18.59
C TRP A 194 -5.60 -1.42 -17.89
N SER A 195 -6.43 -2.26 -17.27
CA SER A 195 -7.40 -1.76 -16.28
C SER A 195 -6.65 -1.41 -15.01
N ILE A 196 -6.78 -0.16 -14.54
CA ILE A 196 -6.06 0.36 -13.37
C ILE A 196 -7.08 0.91 -12.36
N TRP A 197 -7.02 0.46 -11.11
CA TRP A 197 -7.89 0.96 -10.05
C TRP A 197 -7.21 0.94 -8.69
N PHE A 198 -7.76 1.71 -7.75
CA PHE A 198 -7.30 1.71 -6.37
C PHE A 198 -7.82 0.49 -5.61
N ALA A 199 -6.93 -0.19 -4.88
CA ALA A 199 -7.31 -1.24 -3.95
C ALA A 199 -7.40 -0.72 -2.51
N ARG A 200 -8.16 -1.43 -1.67
CA ARG A 200 -8.16 -1.18 -0.22
C ARG A 200 -6.76 -1.33 0.34
N ASP A 201 -6.43 -0.49 1.33
CA ASP A 201 -5.15 -0.59 2.03
C ASP A 201 -5.08 -1.92 2.80
N VAL A 202 -3.88 -2.48 2.93
CA VAL A 202 -3.67 -3.73 3.70
C VAL A 202 -4.02 -3.53 5.19
N THR A 203 -3.94 -2.29 5.66
CA THR A 203 -4.26 -1.89 7.03
C THR A 203 -5.74 -1.58 7.24
N ASP A 204 -6.55 -1.56 6.18
CA ASP A 204 -7.98 -1.23 6.18
C ASP A 204 -8.83 -2.42 6.69
N LYS A 205 -8.62 -2.73 7.97
CA LYS A 205 -9.29 -3.80 8.72
C LYS A 205 -9.49 -3.35 10.17
N PRO A 206 -10.55 -3.80 10.85
CA PRO A 206 -10.80 -3.40 12.23
C PRO A 206 -9.67 -3.84 13.17
N CYS A 207 -9.47 -3.09 14.24
CA CYS A 207 -8.75 -3.60 15.41
C CYS A 207 -9.66 -4.64 16.10
N ILE A 208 -9.12 -5.83 16.38
CA ILE A 208 -9.83 -6.92 17.06
C ILE A 208 -9.34 -6.98 18.51
#